data_AF-A0A972E9M1-F1
#
_entry.id   AF-A0A972E9M1-F1
#
_cell.length_a   1.000
_cell.length_b   1.000
_cell.length_c   1.000
_cell.angle_alpha   90.00
_cell.angle_beta   90.00
_cell.angle_gamma   90.00
#
_symmetry.space_group_name_H-M   'P 1'
#
loop_
_entity.id
_entity.type
_entity.pdbx_description
1 polymer ?
#
loop_
_entity_poly.entity_id
_entity_poly.type
_entity_poly.pdbx_seq_one_letter_code
_entity_poly.pdbx_strand_id
1 'polypeptide(L)'
;MNLLPGIADITKHLDEEACRRFWMDALRPDGPRCPHCGAVLNGRQASSFATGRRVHCRDCGRWSHYRTGTVLSRSAADDRQLFAVAYLLRLGLPVRVIAAASGVSDDSVYRWRKTLLTAQEDA
;
A
#
# COMPACT_ATOMS: atom_id res chain seq x y z
N MET A 1 13.80 -28.31 15.51
CA MET A 1 12.99 -27.46 16.41
C MET A 1 12.80 -26.12 15.71
N ASN A 2 11.62 -25.85 15.15
CA ASN A 2 11.37 -24.59 14.44
C ASN A 2 11.19 -23.50 15.50
N LEU A 3 12.14 -22.57 15.61
CA LEU A 3 12.15 -21.54 16.65
C LEU A 3 11.15 -20.40 16.41
N LEU A 4 10.42 -20.42 15.29
CA LEU A 4 9.50 -19.34 14.89
C LEU A 4 8.11 -19.88 14.46
N PRO A 5 7.43 -20.70 15.27
CA PRO A 5 6.04 -21.06 15.00
C PRO A 5 5.19 -19.80 15.17
N GLY A 6 4.73 -19.22 14.05
CA GLY A 6 3.93 -17.98 14.05
C GLY A 6 4.40 -16.87 13.10
N ILE A 7 5.59 -16.99 12.49
CA ILE A 7 6.04 -16.10 11.40
C ILE A 7 5.47 -16.51 10.03
N ALA A 8 4.67 -17.58 9.98
CA ALA A 8 4.03 -18.04 8.75
C ALA A 8 3.24 -16.93 8.03
N ASP A 9 2.71 -15.97 8.79
CA ASP A 9 2.10 -14.75 8.25
C ASP A 9 2.62 -13.54 9.03
N ILE A 10 3.61 -12.84 8.46
CA ILE A 10 4.27 -11.69 9.09
C ILE A 10 3.29 -10.52 9.30
N THR A 11 2.21 -10.46 8.51
CA THR A 11 1.29 -9.31 8.49
C THR A 11 0.55 -9.15 9.81
N LYS A 12 0.36 -10.24 10.57
CA LYS A 12 -0.29 -10.22 11.89
C LYS A 12 0.53 -9.48 12.95
N HIS A 13 1.83 -9.32 12.72
CA HIS A 13 2.75 -8.64 13.63
C HIS A 13 3.03 -7.19 13.19
N LEU A 14 2.42 -6.73 12.10
CA LEU A 14 2.57 -5.38 11.60
C LEU A 14 1.42 -4.49 12.10
N ASP A 15 1.78 -3.28 12.54
CA ASP A 15 0.81 -2.26 12.88
C ASP A 15 0.16 -1.67 11.62
N GLU A 16 -1.16 -1.75 11.53
CA GLU A 16 -1.91 -1.34 10.35
C GLU A 16 -1.81 0.18 10.09
N GLU A 17 -1.84 0.98 11.15
CA GLU A 17 -1.77 2.44 11.02
C GLU A 17 -0.39 2.91 10.55
N ALA A 18 0.68 2.33 11.10
CA ALA A 18 2.05 2.57 10.68
C ALA A 18 2.26 2.17 9.21
N CYS A 19 1.76 1.01 8.79
CA CYS A 19 1.84 0.57 7.39
C CYS A 19 1.07 1.51 6.45
N ARG A 20 -0.14 1.94 6.85
CA ARG A 20 -0.94 2.90 6.08
C ARG A 20 -0.23 4.24 5.94
N ARG A 21 0.35 4.76 7.03
CA ARG A 21 1.10 6.02 7.02
C ARG A 21 2.30 5.93 6.08
N PHE A 22 3.08 4.84 6.16
CA PHE A 22 4.17 4.59 5.23
C PHE A 22 3.72 4.69 3.76
N TRP A 23 2.61 4.03 3.41
CA TRP A 23 2.09 4.10 2.04
C TRP A 23 1.56 5.48 1.65
N MET A 24 0.98 6.23 2.58
CA MET A 24 0.56 7.60 2.31
C MET A 24 1.75 8.50 2.04
N ASP A 25 2.79 8.44 2.86
CA ASP A 25 3.99 9.25 2.68
C ASP A 25 4.67 8.92 1.35
N ALA A 26 4.74 7.63 0.98
CA ALA A 26 5.33 7.18 -0.28
C ALA A 26 4.49 7.55 -1.52
N LEU A 27 3.16 7.42 -1.46
CA LEU A 27 2.28 7.62 -2.62
C LEU A 27 1.78 9.07 -2.75
N ARG A 28 1.79 9.85 -1.66
CA ARG A 28 1.22 11.19 -1.56
C ARG A 28 2.16 12.12 -0.77
N PRO A 29 3.39 12.32 -1.24
CA PRO A 29 4.37 13.16 -0.55
C PRO A 29 3.89 14.62 -0.39
N ASP A 30 3.07 15.12 -1.32
CA ASP A 30 2.49 16.48 -1.28
C ASP A 30 1.29 16.61 -0.33
N GLY A 31 1.00 15.58 0.46
CA GLY A 31 -0.11 15.54 1.40
C GLY A 31 -1.46 15.17 0.78
N PRO A 32 -2.58 15.46 1.48
CA PRO A 32 -3.91 15.00 1.09
C PRO A 32 -4.46 15.82 -0.09
N ARG A 33 -4.14 15.38 -1.30
CA ARG A 33 -4.66 15.94 -2.56
C ARG A 33 -5.55 14.96 -3.29
N CYS A 34 -6.52 15.49 -4.05
CA CYS A 34 -7.36 14.68 -4.92
C CYS A 34 -6.50 13.99 -5.99
N PRO A 35 -6.51 12.65 -6.09
CA PRO A 35 -5.76 11.91 -7.10
C PRO A 35 -6.24 12.13 -8.55
N HIS A 36 -7.38 12.79 -8.76
CA HIS A 36 -7.94 13.04 -10.09
C HIS A 36 -7.65 14.45 -10.61
N CYS A 37 -7.76 15.47 -9.76
CA CYS A 37 -7.63 16.88 -10.16
C CYS A 37 -6.54 17.65 -9.41
N GLY A 38 -5.86 17.05 -8.43
CA GLY A 38 -4.79 17.69 -7.66
C GLY A 38 -5.24 18.69 -6.59
N ALA A 39 -6.55 18.94 -6.46
CA ALA A 39 -7.09 19.87 -5.47
C ALA A 39 -6.74 19.46 -4.03
N VAL A 40 -6.44 20.44 -3.18
CA VAL A 40 -6.11 20.22 -1.77
C VAL A 40 -7.36 19.80 -1.01
N LEU A 41 -7.31 18.66 -0.32
CA LEU A 41 -8.37 18.23 0.57
C LEU A 41 -8.18 18.92 1.92
N ASN A 42 -9.27 19.45 2.49
CA ASN A 42 -9.23 20.18 3.75
C ASN A 42 -10.23 19.62 4.79
N GLY A 43 -10.05 20.02 6.05
CA GLY A 43 -10.91 19.63 7.17
C GLY A 43 -11.23 18.13 7.19
N ARG A 44 -12.52 17.80 7.15
CA ARG A 44 -13.01 16.40 7.20
C ARG A 44 -12.51 15.55 6.03
N GLN A 45 -12.31 16.12 4.84
CA GLN A 45 -11.78 15.38 3.69
C GLN A 45 -10.32 14.99 3.93
N ALA A 46 -9.50 15.90 4.46
CA ALA A 46 -8.11 15.62 4.82
C ALA A 46 -8.01 14.51 5.88
N SER A 47 -8.78 14.62 6.97
CA SER A 47 -8.76 13.61 8.04
C SER A 47 -9.26 12.24 7.56
N SER A 48 -10.29 12.20 6.72
CA SER A 48 -10.79 10.94 6.14
C SER A 48 -9.77 10.33 5.19
N PHE A 49 -9.10 11.16 4.39
CA PHE A 49 -8.04 10.70 3.49
C PHE A 49 -6.85 10.13 4.26
N ALA A 50 -6.40 10.80 5.33
CA ALA A 50 -5.30 10.37 6.20
C ALA A 50 -5.60 9.06 6.97
N THR A 51 -6.88 8.70 7.12
CA THR A 51 -7.30 7.42 7.72
C THR A 51 -7.55 6.33 6.69
N GLY A 52 -7.24 6.58 5.41
CA GLY A 52 -7.37 5.61 4.32
C GLY A 52 -8.79 5.48 3.77
N ARG A 53 -9.74 6.25 4.30
CA ARG A 53 -11.13 6.23 3.87
C ARG A 53 -11.29 6.89 2.50
N ARG A 54 -12.36 6.51 1.81
CA ARG A 54 -12.76 7.17 0.56
C ARG A 54 -13.28 8.57 0.87
N VAL A 55 -12.86 9.53 0.05
CA VAL A 55 -13.24 10.93 0.13
C VAL A 55 -13.85 11.37 -1.19
N HIS A 56 -14.90 12.18 -1.09
CA HIS A 56 -15.51 12.85 -2.24
C HIS A 56 -14.82 14.19 -2.44
N CYS A 57 -14.25 14.44 -3.61
CA CYS A 57 -13.65 15.73 -3.95
C CYS A 57 -14.73 16.78 -4.23
N ARG A 58 -14.56 18.00 -3.71
CA ARG A 58 -15.52 19.10 -3.92
C ARG A 58 -15.35 19.77 -5.29
N ASP A 59 -14.15 19.72 -5.86
CA ASP A 59 -13.85 20.39 -7.13
C ASP A 59 -14.21 19.52 -8.35
N CYS A 60 -13.86 18.24 -8.33
CA CYS A 60 -14.14 17.33 -9.47
C CYS A 60 -15.29 16.35 -9.24
N GLY A 61 -15.87 16.29 -8.03
CA GLY A 61 -17.00 15.40 -7.70
C GLY A 61 -16.67 13.90 -7.69
N ARG A 62 -15.39 13.51 -7.76
CA ARG A 62 -14.99 12.09 -7.80
C ARG A 62 -14.68 11.55 -6.40
N TRP A 63 -15.02 10.28 -6.20
CA TRP A 63 -14.62 9.51 -5.02
C TRP A 63 -13.24 8.91 -5.21
N SER A 64 -12.36 9.11 -4.23
CA SER A 64 -10.98 8.62 -4.27
C SER A 64 -10.48 8.27 -2.87
N HIS A 65 -9.36 7.55 -2.79
CA HIS A 65 -8.59 7.30 -1.57
C HIS A 65 -7.10 7.42 -1.90
N TYR A 66 -6.21 7.34 -0.91
CA TYR A 66 -4.77 7.56 -1.10
C TYR A 66 -4.11 6.60 -2.10
N ARG A 67 -4.66 5.40 -2.35
CA ARG A 67 -4.13 4.50 -3.40
C ARG A 67 -4.73 4.74 -4.78
N THR A 68 -5.78 5.56 -4.93
CA THR A 68 -6.42 5.78 -6.24
C THR A 68 -5.42 6.26 -7.30
N GLY A 69 -5.46 5.70 -8.51
CA GLY A 69 -4.52 6.06 -9.57
C GLY A 69 -3.11 5.48 -9.40
N THR A 70 -2.90 4.59 -8.43
CA THR A 70 -1.63 3.86 -8.26
C THR A 70 -1.81 2.40 -8.63
N VAL A 71 -0.71 1.67 -8.82
CA VAL A 71 -0.76 0.23 -9.09
C VAL A 71 -1.40 -0.59 -7.95
N LEU A 72 -1.44 -0.02 -6.74
CA LEU A 72 -2.03 -0.64 -5.57
C LEU A 72 -3.55 -0.41 -5.48
N SER A 73 -4.13 0.47 -6.31
CA SER A 73 -5.54 0.83 -6.25
C SER A 73 -6.50 -0.32 -6.59
N ARG A 74 -6.02 -1.32 -7.32
CA ARG A 74 -6.81 -2.47 -7.79
C ARG A 74 -6.63 -3.71 -6.91
N SER A 75 -5.88 -3.57 -5.82
CA SER A 75 -5.60 -4.65 -4.89
C SER A 75 -6.68 -4.74 -3.81
N ALA A 76 -7.07 -5.97 -3.47
CA ALA A 76 -7.85 -6.25 -2.26
C ALA A 76 -6.98 -6.35 -1.00
N ALA A 77 -5.64 -6.33 -1.15
CA ALA A 77 -4.72 -6.43 -0.04
C ALA A 77 -4.76 -5.18 0.86
N ASP A 78 -4.62 -5.42 2.16
CA ASP A 78 -4.51 -4.36 3.16
C ASP A 78 -3.10 -3.72 3.18
N ASP A 79 -2.92 -2.67 3.97
CA ASP A 79 -1.66 -1.94 4.05
C ASP A 79 -0.51 -2.80 4.59
N ARG A 80 -0.79 -3.73 5.50
CA ARG A 80 0.21 -4.63 6.12
C ARG A 80 0.70 -5.64 5.10
N GLN A 81 -0.21 -6.24 4.35
CA GLN A 81 0.08 -7.16 3.26
C GLN A 81 0.92 -6.49 2.18
N LEU A 82 0.52 -5.28 1.77
CA LEU A 82 1.28 -4.50 0.79
C LEU A 82 2.70 -4.19 1.30
N PHE A 83 2.81 -3.74 2.55
CA PHE A 83 4.10 -3.44 3.17
C PHE A 83 5.00 -4.68 3.24
N ALA A 84 4.47 -5.81 3.73
CA ALA A 84 5.19 -7.07 3.81
C ALA A 84 5.70 -7.52 2.44
N VAL A 85 4.85 -7.47 1.40
CA VAL A 85 5.28 -7.83 0.05
C VAL A 85 6.38 -6.91 -0.45
N ALA A 86 6.24 -5.58 -0.32
CA ALA A 86 7.25 -4.63 -0.76
C ALA A 86 8.60 -4.83 -0.05
N TYR A 87 8.58 -5.02 1.26
CA TYR A 87 9.77 -5.25 2.07
C TYR A 87 10.48 -6.56 1.70
N LEU A 88 9.74 -7.68 1.62
CA LEU A 88 10.31 -8.99 1.29
C LEU A 88 10.80 -9.07 -0.16
N LEU A 89 10.14 -8.36 -1.09
CA LEU A 89 10.63 -8.18 -2.46
C LEU A 89 11.98 -7.46 -2.46
N ARG A 90 12.14 -6.41 -1.62
CA ARG A 90 13.40 -5.67 -1.52
C ARG A 90 14.54 -6.50 -0.96
N LEU A 91 14.22 -7.48 -0.12
CA LEU A 91 15.17 -8.49 0.37
C LEU A 91 15.49 -9.60 -0.65
N GLY A 92 14.87 -9.57 -1.83
CA GLY A 92 15.15 -10.53 -2.91
C GLY A 92 14.57 -11.93 -2.68
N LEU A 93 13.58 -12.07 -1.80
CA LEU A 93 13.00 -13.39 -1.52
C LEU A 93 12.19 -13.93 -2.72
N PRO A 94 12.10 -15.27 -2.87
CA PRO A 94 11.30 -15.88 -3.92
C PRO A 94 9.81 -15.57 -3.76
N VAL A 95 9.11 -15.37 -4.88
CA VAL A 95 7.68 -14.99 -4.90
C VAL A 95 6.80 -15.90 -4.04
N ARG A 96 7.01 -17.22 -4.10
CA ARG A 96 6.24 -18.19 -3.29
C ARG A 96 6.45 -18.01 -1.78
N VAL A 97 7.67 -17.67 -1.36
CA VAL A 97 7.98 -17.39 0.05
C VAL A 97 7.27 -16.12 0.49
N ILE A 98 7.29 -15.08 -0.36
CA ILE A 98 6.61 -13.81 -0.10
C ILE A 98 5.11 -14.02 0.02
N ALA A 99 4.49 -14.69 -0.95
CA ALA A 99 3.07 -14.99 -0.99
C ALA A 99 2.60 -15.73 0.27
N ALA A 100 3.34 -16.77 0.67
CA ALA A 100 3.08 -17.50 1.91
C ALA A 100 3.21 -16.59 3.15
N ALA A 101 4.29 -15.83 3.25
CA ALA A 101 4.57 -14.97 4.40
C ALA A 101 3.64 -13.76 4.53
N SER A 102 3.05 -13.28 3.44
CA SER A 102 2.17 -12.11 3.44
C SER A 102 0.68 -12.44 3.29
N GLY A 103 0.32 -13.71 3.09
CA GLY A 103 -1.06 -14.12 2.83
C GLY A 103 -1.65 -13.54 1.54
N VAL A 104 -0.81 -13.25 0.54
CA VAL A 104 -1.21 -12.70 -0.78
C VAL A 104 -0.98 -13.75 -1.85
N SER A 105 -1.78 -13.78 -2.92
CA SER A 105 -1.57 -14.74 -4.01
C SER A 105 -0.27 -14.50 -4.79
N ASP A 106 0.36 -15.58 -5.25
CA ASP A 106 1.54 -15.55 -6.12
C ASP A 106 1.37 -14.57 -7.29
N ASP A 107 0.22 -14.61 -7.97
CA ASP A 107 -0.09 -13.74 -9.10
C ASP A 107 -0.03 -12.24 -8.75
N SER A 108 -0.53 -11.88 -7.56
CA SER A 108 -0.50 -10.49 -7.11
C SER A 108 0.93 -10.06 -6.81
N VAL A 109 1.72 -10.93 -6.18
CA VAL A 109 3.15 -10.67 -5.90
C VAL A 109 3.94 -10.55 -7.20
N TYR A 110 3.71 -11.42 -8.20
CA TYR A 110 4.35 -11.31 -9.52
C TYR A 110 4.04 -9.98 -10.19
N ARG A 111 2.77 -9.56 -10.20
CA ARG A 111 2.34 -8.27 -10.77
C ARG A 111 3.03 -7.10 -10.06
N TRP A 112 3.07 -7.10 -8.73
CA TRP A 112 3.70 -6.02 -7.97
C TRP A 112 5.21 -6.04 -8.04
N ARG A 113 5.86 -7.20 -8.17
CA ARG A 113 7.31 -7.29 -8.35
C ARG A 113 7.77 -6.44 -9.52
N LYS A 114 7.07 -6.51 -10.66
CA LYS A 114 7.40 -5.71 -11.83
C LYS A 114 7.27 -4.21 -11.52
N THR A 115 6.16 -3.77 -10.94
CA THR A 115 5.96 -2.32 -10.75
C THR A 115 6.75 -1.72 -9.58
N LEU A 116 6.82 -2.41 -8.44
CA LEU A 116 7.48 -1.90 -7.24
C LEU A 116 9.00 -1.90 -7.37
N LEU A 117 9.58 -2.79 -8.17
CA LEU A 117 11.02 -2.80 -8.43
C LEU A 117 11.43 -1.85 -9.56
N THR A 118 10.57 -1.59 -10.56
CA THR A 118 10.88 -0.62 -11.63
C THR A 118 10.78 0.84 -11.17
N ALA A 119 9.96 1.15 -10.15
CA ALA A 119 9.90 2.49 -9.56
C ALA A 119 11.18 2.93 -8.82
N GLN A 120 12.26 2.13 -8.87
CA GLN A 120 13.51 2.35 -8.14
C GLN A 120 14.71 2.69 -9.03
N GLU A 121 14.59 2.70 -10.36
CA GLU A 121 15.74 3.02 -11.24
C GLU A 121 15.94 4.53 -11.46
N ASP A 122 15.02 5.36 -10.98
CA ASP A 122 15.02 6.83 -11.17
C ASP A 122 15.38 7.61 -9.87
N ALA A 123 16.05 6.99 -8.89
CA ALA A 123 16.47 7.62 -7.62
C ALA A 123 18.00 7.60 -7.44
#